data_AF-A0A2K3PHW4-F1
#
_entry.id   AF-A0A2K3PHW4-F1
#
_cell.length_a   1.000
_cell.length_b   1.000
_cell.length_c   1.000
_cell.angle_alpha   90.00
_cell.angle_beta   90.00
_cell.angle_gamma   90.00
#
_symmetry.space_group_name_H-M   'P 1'
#
loop_
_entity.id
_entity.type
_entity.pdbx_description
1 polymer ?
#
loop_
_entity_poly.entity_id
_entity_poly.type
_entity_poly.pdbx_seq_one_letter_code
_entity_poly.pdbx_strand_id
1 'polypeptide(L)'
;RADKGEALKASYIHYVDRPDELTVAAELAHKLSSSENRFTIGTSQLIDPKTVLKTRFSDDGKAAFQCQRAWRPNSLITLSAEYDSTKIFGSPAKFGLALSLKP
;
A
#
# COMPACT_ATOMS: atom_id res chain seq x y z
N ARG A 1 -9.99 20.49 -1.11
CA ARG A 1 -10.49 20.75 -2.49
C ARG A 1 -11.30 19.52 -2.88
N ALA A 2 -12.63 19.59 -2.78
CA ALA A 2 -13.49 18.44 -3.07
C ALA A 2 -13.47 18.17 -4.58
N ASP A 3 -13.34 16.90 -4.93
CA ASP A 3 -13.53 16.39 -6.28
C ASP A 3 -14.96 16.77 -6.70
N LYS A 4 -15.14 17.61 -7.74
CA LYS A 4 -16.44 18.19 -8.13
C LYS A 4 -17.35 17.14 -8.80
N GLY A 5 -17.41 15.93 -8.26
CA GLY A 5 -18.06 14.78 -8.91
C GLY A 5 -17.34 14.30 -10.18
N GLU A 6 -16.07 14.64 -10.36
CA GLU A 6 -15.30 14.28 -11.57
C GLU A 6 -14.76 12.85 -11.53
N ALA A 7 -14.76 12.21 -10.36
CA ALA A 7 -14.32 10.83 -10.18
C ALA A 7 -15.28 10.02 -9.30
N LEU A 8 -15.56 8.81 -9.74
CA LEU A 8 -16.24 7.75 -9.00
C LEU A 8 -15.18 6.85 -8.36
N LYS A 9 -15.34 6.52 -7.08
CA LYS A 9 -14.42 5.64 -6.36
C LYS A 9 -15.20 4.54 -5.65
N ALA A 10 -14.82 3.29 -5.91
CA ALA A 10 -15.31 2.11 -5.23
C ALA A 10 -14.14 1.44 -4.50
N SER A 11 -14.36 1.04 -3.26
CA SER A 11 -13.35 0.35 -2.45
C SER A 11 -14.01 -0.86 -1.79
N TYR A 12 -13.30 -1.99 -1.80
CA TYR A 12 -13.73 -3.24 -1.19
C TYR A 12 -12.61 -3.75 -0.28
N ILE A 13 -12.97 -4.10 0.96
CA ILE A 13 -12.03 -4.65 1.94
C ILE A 13 -12.58 -5.99 2.39
N HIS A 14 -11.72 -6.99 2.39
CA HIS A 14 -12.01 -8.34 2.82
C HIS A 14 -11.04 -8.75 3.92
N TYR A 15 -11.58 -9.08 5.09
CA TYR A 15 -10.83 -9.57 6.23
C TYR A 15 -10.87 -11.09 6.23
N VAL A 16 -9.69 -11.71 6.12
CA VAL A 16 -9.49 -13.16 6.13
C VAL A 16 -8.92 -13.53 7.49
N ASP A 17 -9.75 -14.10 8.35
CA ASP A 17 -9.31 -14.57 9.66
C ASP A 17 -8.86 -16.04 9.59
N ARG A 18 -7.54 -16.25 9.74
CA ARG A 18 -6.77 -17.44 10.21
C ARG A 18 -5.34 -17.42 9.63
N PRO A 19 -4.34 -18.03 10.29
CA PRO A 19 -3.71 -17.66 11.56
C PRO A 19 -2.93 -16.32 11.53
N ASP A 20 -2.75 -15.69 10.35
CA ASP A 20 -1.79 -14.58 10.13
C ASP A 20 -2.45 -13.20 9.89
N GLU A 21 -3.70 -13.02 10.32
CA GLU A 21 -4.49 -11.77 10.19
C GLU A 21 -4.32 -11.10 8.81
N LEU A 22 -4.81 -11.77 7.76
CA LEU A 22 -4.69 -11.30 6.38
C LEU A 22 -5.89 -10.41 6.01
N THR A 23 -5.61 -9.19 5.60
CA THR A 23 -6.58 -8.26 5.01
C THR A 23 -6.24 -8.02 3.55
N VAL A 24 -7.23 -8.15 2.68
CA VAL A 24 -7.13 -7.84 1.25
C VAL A 24 -8.01 -6.63 0.97
N ALA A 25 -7.49 -5.66 0.23
CA ALA A 25 -8.22 -4.47 -0.18
C ALA A 25 -8.09 -4.28 -1.69
N ALA A 26 -9.18 -3.89 -2.34
CA ALA A 26 -9.21 -3.49 -3.73
C ALA A 26 -9.89 -2.13 -3.86
N GLU A 27 -9.35 -1.27 -4.70
CA GLU A 27 -9.83 0.07 -4.95
C GLU A 27 -9.90 0.30 -6.46
N LEU A 28 -11.05 0.74 -6.94
CA LEU A 28 -11.28 1.16 -8.31
C LEU A 28 -11.71 2.63 -8.31
N ALA A 29 -10.97 3.48 -9.00
CA ALA A 29 -11.29 4.88 -9.20
C ALA A 29 -11.47 5.13 -10.70
N HIS A 30 -12.67 5.54 -11.11
CA HIS A 30 -12.98 5.95 -12.47
C HIS A 30 -13.12 7.46 -12.53
N LYS A 31 -12.32 8.12 -13.36
CA LYS A 31 -12.40 9.56 -13.58
C LYS A 31 -13.34 9.85 -14.76
N LEU A 32 -14.55 10.33 -14.48
CA LEU A 32 -15.57 10.67 -15.47
C LEU A 32 -15.07 11.74 -16.46
N SER A 33 -14.30 12.73 -15.99
CA SER A 33 -13.80 13.82 -16.85
C SER A 33 -12.79 13.37 -17.92
N SER A 34 -12.04 12.29 -17.67
CA SER A 34 -10.94 11.83 -18.53
C SER A 34 -11.14 10.40 -19.05
N SER A 35 -12.25 9.75 -18.67
CA SER A 35 -12.51 8.32 -18.87
C SER A 35 -11.32 7.41 -18.47
N GLU A 36 -10.52 7.84 -17.49
CA GLU A 36 -9.35 7.09 -17.02
C GLU A 36 -9.76 6.20 -15.84
N ASN A 37 -9.41 4.93 -15.90
CA ASN A 37 -9.60 3.97 -14.82
C ASN A 37 -8.29 3.78 -14.09
N ARG A 38 -8.33 3.86 -12.77
CA ARG A 38 -7.23 3.49 -11.89
C ARG A 38 -7.69 2.39 -10.94
N PHE A 39 -7.00 1.27 -10.99
CA PHE A 39 -7.24 0.14 -10.11
C PHE A 39 -6.03 -0.11 -9.20
N THR A 40 -6.29 -0.40 -7.93
CA THR A 40 -5.26 -0.67 -6.93
C THR A 40 -5.69 -1.84 -6.06
N ILE A 41 -4.86 -2.86 -5.99
CA ILE A 41 -5.01 -3.97 -5.05
C ILE A 41 -3.96 -3.82 -3.96
N GLY A 42 -4.31 -4.07 -2.72
CA GLY A 42 -3.35 -4.20 -1.65
C GLY A 42 -3.68 -5.34 -0.71
N THR A 43 -2.67 -5.78 0.02
CA THR A 43 -2.83 -6.71 1.12
C THR A 43 -2.10 -6.20 2.34
N SER A 44 -2.57 -6.58 3.52
CA SER A 44 -1.93 -6.33 4.80
C SER A 44 -2.00 -7.62 5.58
N GLN A 45 -0.86 -8.14 6.03
CA GLN A 45 -0.78 -9.39 6.78
C GLN A 45 0.16 -9.25 7.95
N LEU A 46 -0.11 -9.99 9.01
CA LEU A 46 0.75 -10.08 10.18
C LEU A 46 1.69 -11.29 9.99
N ILE A 47 2.98 -11.04 9.77
CA ILE A 47 3.97 -12.13 9.63
C ILE A 47 4.37 -12.68 11.00
N ASP A 48 4.48 -11.78 11.97
CA ASP A 48 4.75 -12.09 13.37
C ASP A 48 3.92 -11.15 14.23
N PRO A 49 3.69 -11.46 15.53
CA PRO A 49 2.99 -10.56 16.47
C PRO A 49 3.58 -9.14 16.59
N LYS A 50 4.76 -8.90 16.01
CA LYS A 50 5.49 -7.63 16.01
C LYS A 50 5.82 -7.12 14.60
N THR A 51 5.44 -7.83 13.54
CA THR A 51 5.82 -7.51 12.16
C THR A 51 4.60 -7.53 11.25
N VAL A 52 4.27 -6.39 10.67
CA VAL A 52 3.19 -6.22 9.69
C VAL A 52 3.79 -5.98 8.32
N LEU A 53 3.34 -6.74 7.32
CA LEU A 53 3.68 -6.54 5.92
C LEU A 53 2.45 -6.04 5.16
N LYS A 54 2.62 -4.92 4.45
CA LYS A 54 1.63 -4.36 3.53
C LYS A 54 2.20 -4.39 2.13
N THR A 55 1.38 -4.79 1.16
CA THR A 55 1.72 -4.72 -0.25
C THR A 55 0.64 -3.98 -1.00
N ARG A 56 1.01 -3.35 -2.10
CA ARG A 56 0.12 -2.61 -2.98
C ARG A 56 0.60 -2.76 -4.41
N PHE A 57 -0.33 -3.04 -5.30
CA PHE A 57 -0.14 -3.07 -6.73
C PHE A 57 -1.18 -2.15 -7.37
N SER A 58 -0.71 -1.34 -8.31
CA SER A 58 -1.53 -0.42 -9.07
C SER A 58 -1.43 -0.75 -10.56
N ASP A 59 -2.48 -0.43 -11.31
CA ASP A 59 -2.54 -0.65 -12.77
C ASP A 59 -1.57 0.21 -13.57
N ASP A 60 -1.07 1.30 -13.00
CA ASP A 60 0.00 2.14 -13.53
C ASP A 60 1.40 1.48 -13.49
N GLY A 61 1.47 0.16 -13.29
CA GLY A 61 2.70 -0.60 -13.26
C GLY A 61 3.53 -0.40 -11.99
N LYS A 62 2.94 0.19 -10.94
CA LYS A 62 3.61 0.40 -9.66
C LYS A 62 3.31 -0.72 -8.67
N ALA A 63 4.36 -1.26 -8.09
CA ALA A 63 4.31 -2.21 -6.99
C ALA A 63 4.99 -1.57 -5.77
N ALA A 64 4.34 -1.56 -4.63
CA ALA A 64 4.91 -1.05 -3.39
C ALA A 64 4.73 -2.05 -2.27
N PHE A 65 5.68 -2.08 -1.34
CA PHE A 65 5.55 -2.80 -0.10
C PHE A 65 5.99 -1.95 1.08
N GLN A 66 5.46 -2.26 2.24
CA GLN A 66 5.84 -1.68 3.51
C GLN A 66 5.91 -2.78 4.56
N CYS A 67 7.08 -2.97 5.15
CA CYS A 67 7.29 -3.85 6.27
C CYS A 67 7.50 -3.00 7.53
N GLN A 68 6.64 -3.16 8.52
CA GLN A 68 6.73 -2.46 9.78
C GLN A 68 6.99 -3.46 10.90
N ARG A 69 8.08 -3.28 11.64
CA ARG A 69 8.52 -4.17 12.71
C ARG A 69 8.74 -3.43 14.03
N ALA A 70 8.15 -3.92 15.10
CA ALA A 70 8.43 -3.45 16.46
C ALA A 70 9.74 -4.07 16.97
N TRP A 71 10.77 -3.25 17.15
CA TRP A 71 12.09 -3.70 17.62
C TRP A 71 12.26 -3.59 19.16
N ARG A 72 11.55 -2.65 19.78
CA ARG A 72 11.43 -2.45 21.24
C ARG A 72 9.97 -2.22 21.59
N PRO A 73 9.54 -2.36 22.87
CA PRO A 73 8.21 -1.97 23.29
C PRO A 73 7.95 -0.53 22.81
N ASN A 74 6.84 -0.31 22.11
CA ASN A 74 6.43 1.00 21.60
C ASN A 74 7.30 1.63 20.48
N SER A 75 8.43 1.04 20.08
CA SER A 75 9.27 1.58 19.01
C SER A 75 9.16 0.76 17.73
N LEU A 76 9.03 1.44 16.59
CA LEU A 76 8.72 0.85 15.29
C LEU A 76 9.77 1.21 14.25
N ILE A 77 10.24 0.22 13.51
CA ILE A 77 11.03 0.37 12.29
C ILE A 77 10.11 0.12 11.12
N THR A 78 10.08 1.03 10.15
CA THR A 78 9.29 0.90 8.93
C THR A 78 10.22 0.93 7.73
N LEU A 79 10.22 -0.16 6.98
CA LEU A 79 10.87 -0.29 5.69
C LEU A 79 9.80 -0.18 4.62
N SER A 80 10.02 0.64 3.60
CA SER A 80 9.12 0.79 2.47
C SER A 80 9.90 0.75 1.18
N ALA A 81 9.35 0.11 0.16
CA ALA A 81 9.86 0.25 -1.20
C ALA A 81 8.72 0.42 -2.18
N GLU A 82 9.01 1.10 -3.27
CA GLU A 82 8.11 1.29 -4.41
C GLU A 82 8.92 1.03 -5.68
N TYR A 83 8.38 0.19 -6.54
CA TYR A 83 8.91 -0.15 -7.83
C TYR A 83 7.95 0.33 -8.91
N ASP A 84 8.45 1.09 -9.87
CA ASP A 84 7.71 1.66 -10.98
C ASP A 84 8.25 1.07 -12.28
N SER A 85 7.51 0.12 -12.85
CA SER A 85 7.91 -0.58 -14.07
C SER A 85 7.83 0.31 -15.32
N THR A 86 7.15 1.46 -15.25
CA THR A 86 7.01 2.38 -16.38
C THR A 86 8.22 3.28 -16.56
N LYS A 87 9.11 3.35 -15.56
CA LYS A 87 10.34 4.14 -15.62
C LYS A 87 11.45 3.38 -16.35
N ILE A 88 11.49 3.57 -17.66
CA ILE A 88 12.54 3.01 -18.54
C ILE A 88 13.86 3.79 -18.40
N PHE A 89 13.79 5.09 -18.10
CA PHE A 89 14.94 5.95 -17.85
C PHE A 89 14.91 6.48 -16.41
N GLY A 90 15.92 6.13 -15.60
CA GLY A 90 16.03 6.51 -14.18
C GLY A 90 16.04 5.32 -13.24
N SER A 91 15.92 5.56 -11.92
CA SER A 91 15.79 4.49 -10.93
C SER A 91 14.33 4.01 -10.85
N PRO A 92 14.04 2.76 -11.25
CA PRO A 92 12.68 2.23 -11.19
C PRO A 92 12.27 1.90 -9.76
N ALA A 93 13.21 1.76 -8.83
CA ALA A 93 12.96 1.45 -7.43
C ALA A 93 13.27 2.65 -6.52
N LYS A 94 12.37 2.89 -5.56
CA LYS A 94 12.54 3.79 -4.43
C LYS A 94 12.53 2.97 -3.15
N PHE A 95 13.37 3.34 -2.20
CA PHE A 95 13.42 2.74 -0.88
C PHE A 95 13.32 3.83 0.18
N GLY A 96 12.68 3.50 1.30
CA GLY A 96 12.50 4.38 2.44
C GLY A 96 12.65 3.60 3.74
N LEU A 97 13.25 4.25 4.73
CA LEU A 97 13.41 3.73 6.08
C LEU A 97 12.94 4.82 7.04
N ALA A 98 12.06 4.44 7.97
CA ALA A 98 11.60 5.30 9.04
C ALA A 98 11.76 4.60 10.39
N LEU A 99 12.19 5.36 11.39
CA LEU A 99 12.31 4.91 12.78
C LEU A 99 11.42 5.79 13.65
N SER A 100 10.49 5.17 14.36
CA SER A 100 9.66 5.83 15.37
C SER A 100 10.06 5.31 16.74
N LEU A 101 10.56 6.23 17.57
CA LEU A 101 10.95 5.96 18.95
C LEU A 101 9.86 6.51 19.86
N LYS A 102 9.37 5.66 20.75
CA LYS A 102 8.57 6.10 21.88
C LYS A 102 9.42 5.98 23.15
N PRO A 103 9.38 7.01 24.02
CA PRO A 103 10.13 7.02 25.28
C PRO A 103 9.65 5.91 26.22
#